data_AF-A0A392Q602-F1
#
_entry.id   AF-A0A392Q602-F1
#
_cell.length_a   1.000
_cell.length_b   1.000
_cell.length_c   1.000
_cell.angle_alpha   90.00
_cell.angle_beta   90.00
_cell.angle_gamma   90.00
#
_symmetry.space_group_name_H-M   'P 1'
#
loop_
_entity.id
_entity.type
_entity.pdbx_description
1 polymer ?
#
loop_
_entity_poly.entity_id
_entity_poly.type
_entity_poly.pdbx_seq_one_letter_code
_entity_poly.pdbx_strand_id
1 'polypeptide(L)'
;VYVIDLGSAHGTFVANERLTKDSPVEFEVGQSLRFAASTRVYILRKNDAALFPRPKPPTEINFPPPPDPSDEDAVVTYNTLLNRYGITKSDLVSKSNELGSSASGKNKDCQSERATKRVKKMRVSFRDQVGGELVEVVG
;
A
#
# COMPACT_ATOMS: atom_id res chain seq x y z
N VAL A 1 1.87 -19.92 -2.66
CA VAL A 1 1.38 -18.70 -3.38
C VAL A 1 1.95 -18.76 -4.77
N TYR A 2 1.19 -18.42 -5.81
CA TYR A 2 1.70 -18.45 -7.19
C TYR A 2 1.76 -17.04 -7.77
N VAL A 3 2.78 -16.77 -8.57
CA VAL A 3 2.95 -15.52 -9.32
C VAL A 3 2.97 -15.85 -10.81
N ILE A 4 2.23 -15.08 -11.60
CA ILE A 4 2.17 -15.20 -13.06
C ILE A 4 2.51 -13.84 -13.65
N ASP A 5 3.45 -13.79 -14.59
CA ASP A 5 3.70 -12.59 -15.41
C ASP A 5 2.71 -12.56 -16.58
N LEU A 6 1.88 -11.53 -16.69
CA LEU A 6 0.87 -11.40 -17.74
C LEU A 6 1.41 -10.81 -19.06
N GLY A 7 2.73 -10.76 -19.21
CA GLY A 7 3.40 -10.17 -20.38
C GLY A 7 3.84 -8.75 -20.14
N SER A 8 4.36 -8.45 -18.95
CA SER A 8 4.97 -7.16 -18.66
C SER A 8 6.12 -6.86 -19.63
N ALA A 9 6.15 -5.64 -20.17
CA ALA A 9 7.13 -5.25 -21.19
C ALA A 9 8.59 -5.45 -20.74
N HIS A 10 8.86 -5.23 -19.45
CA HIS A 10 10.18 -5.34 -18.85
C HIS A 10 10.36 -6.58 -17.97
N GLY A 11 9.35 -7.44 -17.89
CA GLY A 11 9.38 -8.68 -17.12
C GLY A 11 9.14 -8.52 -15.62
N THR A 12 8.75 -9.63 -15.01
CA THR A 12 8.69 -9.83 -13.56
C THR A 12 9.77 -10.82 -13.13
N PHE A 13 10.32 -10.66 -11.93
CA PHE A 13 11.44 -11.46 -11.44
C PHE A 13 11.18 -12.02 -10.04
N VAL A 14 11.40 -13.32 -9.86
CA VAL A 14 11.41 -14.00 -8.55
C VAL A 14 12.82 -14.49 -8.26
N ALA A 15 13.38 -14.21 -7.07
CA ALA A 15 14.75 -14.55 -6.71
C ALA A 15 15.80 -14.11 -7.75
N ASN A 16 15.55 -12.96 -8.40
CA ASN A 16 16.32 -12.41 -9.53
C ASN A 16 16.24 -13.19 -10.85
N GLU A 17 15.43 -14.24 -10.94
CA GLU A 17 15.12 -14.96 -12.17
C GLU A 17 13.89 -14.36 -12.86
N ARG A 18 13.96 -14.16 -14.18
CA ARG A 18 12.85 -13.63 -14.97
C ARG A 18 11.77 -14.69 -15.16
N LEU A 19 10.53 -14.36 -14.84
CA LEU A 19 9.38 -15.22 -15.08
C LEU A 19 9.01 -15.29 -16.56
N THR A 20 8.46 -16.44 -16.97
CA THR A 20 7.89 -16.61 -18.31
C THR A 20 6.44 -16.14 -18.33
N LYS A 21 6.03 -15.47 -19.42
CA LYS A 21 4.65 -15.01 -19.61
C LYS A 21 3.66 -16.18 -19.48
N ASP A 22 2.56 -15.94 -18.77
CA ASP A 22 1.44 -16.88 -18.57
C ASP A 22 1.82 -18.21 -17.88
N SER A 23 3.03 -18.32 -17.33
CA SER A 23 3.47 -19.50 -16.60
C SER A 23 3.38 -19.23 -15.10
N PRO A 24 2.55 -19.97 -14.35
CA PRO A 24 2.54 -19.87 -12.90
C PRO A 24 3.85 -20.39 -12.31
N VAL A 25 4.45 -19.59 -11.44
CA VAL A 25 5.64 -19.95 -10.68
C VAL A 25 5.32 -19.91 -9.20
N GLU A 26 5.72 -20.96 -8.49
CA GLU A 26 5.57 -21.04 -7.05
C GLU A 26 6.47 -20.01 -6.37
N PHE A 27 5.86 -19.18 -5.53
CA PHE A 27 6.56 -18.15 -4.77
C PHE A 27 6.56 -18.53 -3.30
N GLU A 28 7.75 -18.84 -2.82
CA GLU A 28 8.02 -19.33 -1.48
C GLU A 28 8.38 -18.22 -0.50
N VAL A 29 8.25 -18.53 0.79
CA VAL A 29 8.61 -17.61 1.87
C VAL A 29 10.11 -17.31 1.83
N GLY A 30 10.45 -16.03 1.97
CA GLY A 30 11.83 -15.54 1.95
C GLY A 30 12.32 -15.14 0.56
N GLN A 31 11.64 -15.58 -0.51
CA GLN A 31 12.00 -15.19 -1.86
C GLN A 31 11.65 -13.72 -2.14
N SER A 32 12.44 -13.10 -3.01
CA SER A 32 12.22 -11.74 -3.48
C SER A 32 11.38 -11.74 -4.76
N LEU A 33 10.46 -10.79 -4.87
CA LEU A 33 9.70 -10.47 -6.08
C LEU A 33 10.01 -9.02 -6.47
N ARG A 34 10.36 -8.81 -7.74
CA ARG A 34 10.69 -7.49 -8.30
C ARG A 34 10.06 -7.34 -9.68
N PHE A 35 9.55 -6.15 -9.97
CA PHE A 35 9.01 -5.82 -11.28
C PHE A 35 10.05 -5.03 -12.05
N ALA A 36 10.48 -5.54 -13.20
CA ALA A 36 11.47 -4.85 -14.04
C ALA A 36 12.71 -4.38 -13.23
N ALA A 37 13.16 -3.17 -13.52
CA ALA A 37 14.22 -2.46 -12.80
C ALA A 37 13.70 -1.65 -11.60
N SER A 38 12.53 -2.00 -11.02
CA SER A 38 12.01 -1.26 -9.87
C SER A 38 12.98 -1.32 -8.69
N THR A 39 13.20 -0.20 -8.01
CA THR A 39 13.99 -0.13 -6.77
C THR A 39 13.29 -0.78 -5.58
N ARG A 40 12.02 -1.17 -5.74
CA ARG A 40 11.22 -1.85 -4.71
C ARG A 40 11.36 -3.36 -4.85
N VAL A 41 11.56 -4.02 -3.72
CA VAL A 41 11.63 -5.48 -3.63
C VAL A 41 10.57 -5.94 -2.63
N TYR A 42 9.70 -6.84 -3.08
CA TYR A 42 8.69 -7.47 -2.24
C TYR A 42 9.23 -8.81 -1.76
N ILE A 43 8.94 -9.19 -0.52
CA ILE A 43 9.42 -10.45 0.06
C ILE A 43 8.22 -11.15 0.69
N LEU A 44 7.95 -12.39 0.29
CA LEU A 44 6.92 -13.19 0.94
C LEU A 44 7.42 -13.59 2.32
N ARG A 45 6.65 -13.30 3.37
CA ARG A 45 6.98 -13.68 4.75
C ARG A 45 5.91 -14.59 5.30
N LYS A 46 6.29 -15.58 6.11
CA LYS A 46 5.34 -16.34 6.93
C LYS A 46 4.75 -15.39 7.96
N ASN A 47 3.43 -15.46 8.15
CA ASN A 47 2.73 -14.55 9.03
C ASN A 47 2.82 -15.04 10.49
N ASP A 48 3.71 -14.46 11.28
CA ASP A 48 3.83 -14.75 12.72
C ASP A 48 3.20 -13.65 13.61
N ALA A 49 2.21 -12.90 13.08
CA ALA A 49 1.74 -11.59 13.54
C ALA A 49 2.70 -10.44 13.15
N ALA A 50 2.20 -9.47 12.40
CA ALA A 50 2.99 -8.40 11.79
C ALA A 50 4.03 -7.80 12.76
N LEU A 51 5.31 -7.84 12.36
CA LEU A 51 6.48 -7.31 13.08
C LEU A 51 6.41 -5.81 13.42
N PHE A 52 5.36 -5.13 12.97
CA PHE A 52 4.97 -3.81 13.42
C PHE A 52 3.67 -3.98 14.23
N PRO A 53 3.65 -3.61 15.51
CA PRO A 53 2.40 -3.57 16.25
C PRO A 53 1.43 -2.69 15.47
N ARG A 54 0.40 -3.31 14.89
CA ARG A 54 -0.71 -2.55 14.32
C ARG A 54 -1.34 -1.79 15.47
N PRO A 55 -1.68 -0.50 15.28
CA PRO A 55 -2.50 0.20 16.25
C PRO A 55 -3.71 -0.70 16.56
N LYS A 56 -3.97 -0.94 17.84
CA LYS A 56 -5.17 -1.69 18.23
C LYS A 56 -6.34 -0.97 17.56
N PRO A 57 -7.18 -1.68 16.77
CA PRO A 57 -8.34 -1.04 16.18
C PRO A 57 -9.16 -0.42 17.33
N PRO A 58 -9.63 0.82 17.19
CA PRO A 58 -10.57 1.38 18.14
C PRO A 58 -11.73 0.39 18.34
N THR A 59 -12.05 0.11 19.61
CA THR A 59 -13.07 -0.87 20.00
C THR A 59 -14.43 -0.57 19.37
N GLU A 60 -14.69 0.69 19.00
CA GLU A 60 -15.88 1.16 18.31
C GLU A 60 -15.49 2.03 17.10
N ILE A 61 -15.32 1.40 15.94
CA ILE A 61 -15.39 2.13 14.66
C ILE A 61 -16.75 1.83 14.05
N ASN A 62 -17.59 2.86 13.94
CA ASN A 62 -18.80 2.82 13.13
C ASN A 62 -18.37 2.96 11.66
N PHE A 63 -18.47 1.86 10.92
CA PHE A 63 -18.25 1.91 9.48
C PHE A 63 -19.50 2.41 8.80
N PRO A 64 -19.37 3.31 7.81
CA PRO A 64 -20.50 3.60 6.94
C PRO A 64 -20.92 2.31 6.21
N PRO A 65 -22.20 2.20 5.82
CA PRO A 65 -22.65 1.09 5.00
C PRO A 65 -21.83 1.00 3.69
N PRO A 66 -21.76 -0.18 3.06
CA PRO A 66 -21.07 -0.33 1.77
C PRO A 66 -21.59 0.72 0.76
N PRO A 67 -20.69 1.46 0.09
CA PRO A 67 -21.09 2.45 -0.89
C PRO A 67 -21.67 1.81 -2.15
N ASP A 68 -22.40 2.61 -2.94
CA ASP A 68 -22.83 2.22 -4.28
C ASP A 68 -21.59 1.93 -5.14
N PRO A 69 -21.49 0.77 -5.82
CA PRO A 69 -20.37 0.46 -6.69
C PRO A 69 -20.22 1.42 -7.88
N SER A 70 -21.24 2.20 -8.19
CA SER A 70 -21.20 3.21 -9.28
C SER A 70 -20.50 4.50 -8.86
N ASP A 71 -20.31 4.73 -7.56
CA ASP A 71 -19.63 5.90 -7.01
C ASP A 71 -18.18 5.55 -6.65
N GLU A 72 -17.28 5.78 -7.61
CA GLU A 72 -15.84 5.48 -7.49
C GLU A 72 -15.18 6.18 -6.30
N ASP A 73 -15.55 7.44 -6.02
CA ASP A 73 -14.97 8.22 -4.93
C ASP A 73 -15.39 7.67 -3.55
N ALA A 74 -16.66 7.25 -3.43
CA ALA A 74 -17.15 6.60 -2.22
C ALA A 74 -16.49 5.22 -2.01
N VAL A 75 -16.33 4.43 -3.07
CA VAL A 75 -15.63 3.14 -3.04
C VAL A 75 -14.18 3.30 -2.61
N VAL A 76 -13.47 4.28 -3.17
CA VAL A 76 -12.07 4.57 -2.80
C VAL A 76 -11.96 4.97 -1.33
N THR A 77 -12.86 5.85 -0.86
CA THR A 77 -12.88 6.32 0.53
C THR A 77 -13.13 5.17 1.50
N TYR A 78 -14.12 4.34 1.21
CA TYR A 78 -14.45 3.16 1.99
C TYR A 78 -13.28 2.16 2.09
N ASN A 79 -12.70 1.77 0.95
CA ASN A 79 -11.57 0.84 0.92
C ASN A 79 -10.32 1.41 1.62
N THR A 80 -10.09 2.72 1.49
CA THR A 80 -9.01 3.42 2.21
C THR A 80 -9.19 3.34 3.72
N LEU A 81 -10.43 3.52 4.21
CA LEU A 81 -10.75 3.36 5.64
C LEU A 81 -10.51 1.93 6.10
N LEU A 82 -10.93 0.91 5.34
CA LEU A 82 -10.70 -0.49 5.68
C LEU A 82 -9.21 -0.83 5.78
N ASN A 83 -8.42 -0.42 4.78
CA ASN A 83 -6.98 -0.65 4.75
C ASN A 83 -6.25 0.03 5.91
N ARG A 84 -6.69 1.23 6.33
CA ARG A 84 -6.12 1.97 7.47
C ARG A 84 -6.21 1.17 8.77
N TYR A 85 -7.32 0.50 9.00
CA TYR A 85 -7.56 -0.27 10.22
C TYR A 85 -7.22 -1.76 10.08
N GLY A 86 -6.77 -2.18 8.89
CA GLY A 86 -6.41 -3.58 8.63
C GLY A 86 -7.58 -4.54 8.80
N ILE A 87 -8.80 -4.07 8.55
CA ILE A 87 -10.04 -4.81 8.76
C ILE A 87 -10.31 -5.68 7.55
N THR A 88 -10.59 -6.95 7.81
CA THR A 88 -10.89 -7.93 6.79
C THR A 88 -12.41 -8.06 6.61
N LYS A 89 -12.87 -8.51 5.43
CA LYS A 89 -14.32 -8.64 5.16
C LYS A 89 -15.05 -9.50 6.20
N SER A 90 -14.37 -10.49 6.81
CA SER A 90 -14.90 -11.32 7.90
C SER A 90 -15.19 -10.54 9.20
N ASP A 91 -14.42 -9.49 9.48
CA ASP A 91 -14.61 -8.64 10.67
C ASP A 91 -15.86 -7.75 10.54
N LEU A 92 -16.24 -7.42 9.30
CA LEU A 92 -17.42 -6.61 8.98
C LEU A 92 -18.72 -7.43 9.03
N VAL A 93 -18.68 -8.66 8.52
CA VAL A 93 -19.84 -9.57 8.56
C VAL A 93 -20.27 -9.84 10.00
N SER A 94 -19.30 -10.02 10.90
CA SER A 94 -19.54 -10.19 12.34
C SER A 94 -20.28 -9.00 12.97
N LYS A 95 -20.03 -7.77 12.49
CA LYS A 95 -20.71 -6.54 12.97
C LYS A 95 -22.05 -6.26 12.29
N SER A 96 -22.26 -6.73 11.06
CA SER A 96 -23.51 -6.50 10.33
C SER A 96 -24.72 -7.22 10.93
N ASN A 97 -24.50 -8.28 11.72
CA ASN A 97 -25.57 -8.95 12.48
C ASN A 97 -26.06 -8.13 13.69
N GLU A 98 -25.35 -7.06 14.10
CA GLU A 98 -25.74 -6.25 15.26
C GLU A 98 -26.40 -4.90 14.91
N LEU A 99 -26.21 -4.40 13.68
CA LEU A 99 -26.66 -3.06 13.29
C LEU A 99 -27.80 -3.09 12.27
N GLY A 100 -28.87 -3.81 12.62
CA GLY A 100 -30.19 -3.54 12.08
C GLY A 100 -30.81 -2.38 12.85
N SER A 101 -30.97 -1.22 12.20
CA SER A 101 -31.87 -0.08 12.53
C SER A 101 -31.15 1.26 12.68
N SER A 102 -31.24 2.10 11.64
CA SER A 102 -32.04 3.35 11.68
C SER A 102 -31.57 4.32 10.60
N ALA A 103 -32.54 4.83 9.86
CA ALA A 103 -32.40 5.92 8.92
C ALA A 103 -32.34 7.25 9.68
N SER A 104 -31.42 8.15 9.31
CA SER A 104 -31.61 9.60 9.43
C SER A 104 -30.46 10.34 8.75
N GLY A 105 -30.78 11.15 7.74
CA GLY A 105 -29.80 11.96 7.03
C GLY A 105 -29.32 13.17 7.83
N LYS A 106 -28.09 13.62 7.54
CA LYS A 106 -27.70 15.03 7.59
C LYS A 106 -26.32 15.24 6.97
N ASN A 107 -26.29 16.05 5.91
CA ASN A 107 -25.09 16.60 5.29
C ASN A 107 -24.29 17.44 6.29
N LYS A 108 -22.99 17.14 6.43
CA LYS A 108 -22.00 18.03 7.06
C LYS A 108 -20.70 17.96 6.27
N ASP A 109 -20.55 18.96 5.40
CA ASP A 109 -19.30 19.36 4.75
C ASP A 109 -18.19 19.49 5.79
N CYS A 110 -17.04 18.85 5.54
CA CYS A 110 -15.84 18.97 6.36
C CYS A 110 -14.63 19.17 5.46
N GLN A 111 -14.32 20.43 5.18
CA GLN A 111 -13.06 20.80 4.55
C GLN A 111 -11.90 20.44 5.48
N SER A 112 -11.11 19.45 5.08
CA SER A 112 -9.87 19.09 5.78
C SER A 112 -8.72 19.89 5.18
N GLU A 113 -8.36 20.99 5.84
CA GLU A 113 -7.18 21.79 5.51
C GLU A 113 -5.90 20.94 5.67
N ARG A 114 -5.20 20.74 4.56
CA ARG A 114 -3.96 19.96 4.49
C ARG A 114 -2.79 20.77 5.04
N ALA A 115 -2.21 20.32 6.16
CA ALA A 115 -0.99 20.91 6.70
C ALA A 115 0.19 20.83 5.70
N THR A 116 0.70 21.98 5.28
CA THR A 116 1.85 22.09 4.37
C THR A 116 3.16 21.76 5.09
N LYS A 117 3.78 20.62 4.76
CA LYS A 117 5.14 20.30 5.26
C LYS A 117 6.18 21.13 4.50
N ARG A 118 6.97 21.93 5.23
CA ARG A 118 8.12 22.68 4.67
C ARG A 118 9.15 21.69 4.11
N VAL A 119 9.42 21.78 2.81
CA VAL A 119 10.47 20.98 2.15
C VAL A 119 11.83 21.57 2.53
N LYS A 120 12.59 20.85 3.36
CA LYS A 120 13.98 21.20 3.67
C LYS A 120 14.85 20.65 2.53
N LYS A 121 15.36 21.52 1.65
CA LYS A 121 16.30 21.13 0.58
C LYS A 121 17.61 20.68 1.22
N MET A 122 17.92 19.39 1.13
CA MET A 122 19.20 18.83 1.53
C MET A 122 20.20 19.11 0.40
N ARG A 123 21.21 19.95 0.65
CA ARG A 123 22.28 20.20 -0.33
C ARG A 123 23.30 19.07 -0.18
N VAL A 124 23.53 18.33 -1.26
CA VAL A 124 24.58 17.31 -1.36
C VAL A 124 25.80 17.99 -1.98
N SER A 125 26.99 17.76 -1.42
CA SER A 125 28.26 18.17 -2.02
C SER A 125 29.12 16.93 -2.28
N PHE A 126 29.87 16.94 -3.38
CA PHE A 126 30.77 15.86 -3.76
C PHE A 126 32.21 16.30 -3.49
N ARG A 127 32.99 15.43 -2.84
CA ARG A 127 34.41 15.67 -2.56
C ARG A 127 35.26 14.56 -3.16
N ASP A 128 36.46 14.91 -3.63
CA ASP A 128 37.45 13.93 -4.08
C ASP A 128 38.16 13.24 -2.89
N GLN A 129 39.05 12.30 -3.20
CA GLN A 129 39.78 11.51 -2.21
C GLN A 129 40.83 12.30 -1.41
N VAL A 130 41.15 13.53 -1.84
CA VAL A 130 42.05 14.47 -1.16
C VAL A 130 41.31 15.68 -0.56
N GLY A 131 39.97 15.67 -0.60
CA GLY A 131 39.09 16.66 0.03
C GLY A 131 38.70 17.86 -0.84
N GLY A 132 39.04 17.89 -2.12
CA GLY A 132 38.65 18.94 -3.08
C GLY A 132 37.16 18.86 -3.46
N GLU A 133 36.50 20.01 -3.61
CA GLU A 133 35.07 20.10 -3.99
C GLU A 133 34.91 19.90 -5.50
N LEU A 134 34.09 18.92 -5.91
CA LEU A 134 33.85 18.58 -7.32
C LEU A 134 32.63 19.36 -7.84
N VAL A 135 32.79 20.04 -8.98
CA VAL A 135 31.71 20.77 -9.67
C VAL A 135 30.86 19.78 -10.48
N GLU A 136 29.54 19.88 -10.34
CA GLU A 136 28.58 19.11 -11.13
C GLU A 136 28.64 19.55 -12.60
N VAL A 137 29.17 18.68 -13.47
CA VAL A 137 29.12 18.87 -14.93
C VAL A 137 27.90 18.12 -15.45
N VAL A 138 26.85 18.85 -15.83
CA VAL A 138 25.66 18.29 -16.49
C VAL A 138 25.84 18.45 -18.00
N GLY A 139 25.78 17.34 -18.75
CA GLY A 139 25.80 17.31 -20.22
C GLY A 139 24.41 17.30 -20.83
#